data_AF-F4HM60-F1
#
_entry.id   AF-F4HM60-F1
#
_cell.length_a   1.000
_cell.length_b   1.000
_cell.length_c   1.000
_cell.angle_alpha   90.00
_cell.angle_beta   90.00
_cell.angle_gamma   90.00
#
_symmetry.space_group_name_H-M   'P 1'
#
loop_
_entity.id
_entity.type
_entity.pdbx_description
1 polymer ?
#
loop_
_entity_poly.entity_id
_entity_poly.type
_entity_poly.pdbx_seq_one_letter_code
_entity_poly.pdbx_strand_id
1 'polypeptide(L)'
;MAEIEIPLNPITRSEIHQLESILLFATLFRPEVIELIKDPAERLTWVDSLAVAAGAIAREKARMTVSEIARELGRTEQTIRKHLKGESKAGQLVRETYELIKQGKLNELIKTIEMIEKGGLKEVVAKEEYERLLQEYEKLKQEYEEVKAKVEAAELESLEKAKKEIEELKSKIEKLEEEKKELEKELKESKVKLMEYEAKAKRVDEVESKLKEYEEKIKNVEELERKVTELEGKVKEKEKAVEELEKEKEALENKIKELEDQIGRLKDGIRKAKEILEELL
;
A
#
# COMPACT_ATOMS: atom_id res chain seq x y z
N MET A 1 4.24 83.49 -18.80
CA MET A 1 2.78 83.30 -18.87
C MET A 1 2.15 84.45 -18.10
N ALA A 2 1.16 85.14 -18.66
CA ALA A 2 0.47 86.20 -17.93
C ALA A 2 -0.16 85.61 -16.66
N GLU A 3 -0.05 86.29 -15.51
CA GLU A 3 -0.77 85.90 -14.30
C GLU A 3 -2.26 86.00 -14.61
N ILE A 4 -2.93 84.84 -14.73
CA ILE A 4 -4.38 84.79 -14.93
C ILE A 4 -5.02 85.20 -13.62
N GLU A 5 -5.49 86.44 -13.54
CA GLU A 5 -6.26 86.91 -12.40
C GLU A 5 -7.63 86.22 -12.38
N ILE A 6 -7.96 85.58 -11.26
CA ILE A 6 -9.19 84.78 -11.11
C ILE A 6 -10.24 85.64 -10.42
N PRO A 7 -11.39 85.94 -11.07
CA PRO A 7 -12.41 86.81 -10.50
C PRO A 7 -13.23 86.08 -9.43
N LEU A 8 -12.73 86.03 -8.19
CA LEU A 8 -13.38 85.32 -7.07
C LEU A 8 -14.74 85.91 -6.65
N ASN A 9 -14.98 87.18 -6.98
CA ASN A 9 -16.25 87.90 -6.79
C ASN A 9 -16.65 88.55 -8.13
N PRO A 10 -17.13 87.75 -9.11
CA PRO A 10 -17.39 88.24 -10.45
C PRO A 10 -18.60 89.18 -10.48
N ILE A 11 -18.51 90.26 -11.27
CA ILE A 11 -19.57 91.27 -11.43
C ILE A 11 -20.15 91.19 -12.84
N THR A 12 -19.30 91.09 -13.85
CA THR A 12 -19.74 91.02 -15.25
C THR A 12 -20.05 89.59 -15.67
N ARG A 13 -20.89 89.41 -16.71
CA ARG A 13 -21.14 88.08 -17.29
C ARG A 13 -19.86 87.37 -17.72
N SER A 14 -18.88 88.12 -18.23
CA SER A 14 -17.58 87.57 -18.63
C SER A 14 -16.83 87.00 -17.43
N GLU A 15 -16.79 87.73 -16.30
CA GLU A 15 -16.15 87.27 -15.07
C GLU A 15 -16.86 86.06 -14.47
N ILE A 16 -18.20 86.01 -14.54
CA ILE A 16 -18.98 84.86 -14.09
C ILE A 16 -18.61 83.61 -14.90
N HIS A 17 -18.59 83.72 -16.22
CA HIS A 17 -18.20 82.63 -17.10
C HIS A 17 -16.74 82.23 -16.92
N GLN A 18 -15.85 83.18 -16.67
CA GLN A 18 -14.44 82.90 -16.38
C GLN A 18 -14.29 82.11 -15.08
N LEU A 19 -14.95 82.54 -13.99
CA LEU A 19 -14.94 81.80 -12.72
C LEU A 19 -15.56 80.42 -12.87
N GLU A 20 -16.70 80.30 -13.56
CA GLU A 20 -17.35 79.02 -13.87
C GLU A 20 -16.40 78.06 -14.61
N SER A 21 -15.74 78.55 -15.66
CA SER A 21 -14.84 77.74 -16.50
C SER A 21 -13.63 77.26 -15.69
N ILE A 22 -13.04 78.15 -14.89
CA ILE A 22 -11.90 77.82 -14.02
C ILE A 22 -12.31 76.80 -12.97
N LEU A 23 -13.47 76.97 -12.33
CA LEU A 23 -13.98 76.04 -11.31
C LEU A 23 -14.25 74.66 -11.88
N LEU A 24 -14.89 74.59 -13.06
CA LEU A 24 -15.14 73.32 -13.74
C LEU A 24 -13.83 72.63 -14.10
N PHE A 25 -12.94 73.34 -14.80
CA PHE A 25 -11.66 72.82 -15.24
C PHE A 25 -10.82 72.34 -14.05
N ALA A 26 -10.60 73.19 -13.06
CA ALA A 26 -9.81 72.85 -11.87
C ALA A 26 -10.40 71.66 -11.10
N THR A 27 -11.72 71.51 -11.06
CA THR A 27 -12.36 70.37 -10.38
C THR A 27 -12.22 69.08 -11.18
N LEU A 28 -12.34 69.12 -12.52
CA LEU A 28 -12.19 67.94 -13.37
C LEU A 28 -10.79 67.30 -13.27
N PHE A 29 -9.76 68.10 -12.99
CA PHE A 29 -8.37 67.64 -12.86
C PHE A 29 -7.95 67.28 -11.43
N ARG A 30 -8.88 67.27 -10.47
CA ARG A 30 -8.60 66.70 -9.14
C ARG A 30 -8.42 65.17 -9.26
N PRO A 31 -7.44 64.56 -8.57
CA PRO A 31 -7.19 63.11 -8.65
C PRO A 31 -8.44 62.26 -8.36
N GLU A 32 -9.22 62.63 -7.35
CA GLU A 32 -10.44 61.89 -7.02
C GLU A 32 -11.54 62.06 -8.09
N VAL A 33 -11.56 63.18 -8.82
CA VAL A 33 -12.56 63.41 -9.87
C VAL A 33 -12.18 62.67 -11.15
N ILE A 34 -10.89 62.61 -11.49
CA ILE A 34 -10.38 61.83 -12.62
C ILE A 34 -10.79 60.35 -12.49
N GLU A 35 -10.69 59.77 -11.29
CA GLU A 35 -11.15 58.40 -11.05
C GLU A 35 -12.68 58.27 -11.12
N LEU A 36 -13.45 59.25 -10.62
CA LEU A 36 -14.93 59.26 -10.73
C LEU A 36 -15.43 59.29 -12.18
N ILE A 37 -14.74 60.01 -13.07
CA ILE A 37 -15.13 60.15 -14.48
C ILE A 37 -14.47 59.12 -15.41
N LYS A 38 -13.71 58.18 -14.85
CA LYS A 38 -12.97 57.16 -15.60
C LYS A 38 -13.90 56.21 -16.33
N ASP A 39 -14.98 55.79 -15.69
CA ASP A 39 -16.02 54.95 -16.31
C ASP A 39 -16.78 55.74 -17.39
N PRO A 40 -16.72 55.34 -18.67
CA PRO A 40 -17.45 55.99 -19.75
C PRO A 40 -18.96 56.05 -19.54
N ALA A 41 -19.56 55.09 -18.80
CA ALA A 41 -21.00 55.03 -18.60
C ALA A 41 -21.52 56.13 -17.68
N GLU A 42 -20.77 56.50 -16.64
CA GLU A 42 -21.16 57.53 -15.67
C GLU A 42 -20.55 58.91 -15.95
N ARG A 43 -19.51 58.96 -16.80
CA ARG A 43 -18.75 60.18 -17.13
C ARG A 43 -19.65 61.35 -17.50
N LEU A 44 -20.64 61.14 -18.35
CA LEU A 44 -21.52 62.22 -18.82
C LEU A 44 -22.33 62.82 -17.67
N THR A 45 -22.85 61.98 -16.78
CA THR A 45 -23.64 62.40 -15.61
C THR A 45 -22.80 63.17 -14.60
N TRP A 46 -21.56 62.73 -14.37
CA TRP A 46 -20.62 63.43 -13.52
C TRP A 46 -20.20 64.79 -14.09
N VAL A 47 -19.87 64.84 -15.38
CA VAL A 47 -19.48 66.09 -16.04
C VAL A 47 -20.64 67.10 -16.07
N ASP A 48 -21.88 66.67 -16.37
CA ASP A 48 -23.06 67.55 -16.31
C ASP A 48 -23.26 68.10 -14.88
N SER A 49 -23.20 67.22 -13.87
CA SER A 49 -23.39 67.62 -12.47
C SER A 49 -22.32 68.60 -11.98
N LEU A 50 -21.06 68.41 -12.40
CA LEU A 50 -19.95 69.31 -12.08
C LEU A 50 -20.08 70.66 -12.80
N ALA A 51 -20.49 70.67 -14.07
CA ALA A 51 -20.73 71.88 -14.84
C ALA A 51 -21.84 72.74 -14.21
N VAL A 52 -22.96 72.11 -13.85
CA VAL A 52 -24.06 72.81 -13.15
C VAL A 52 -23.60 73.34 -11.79
N ALA A 53 -22.83 72.56 -11.03
CA ALA A 53 -22.31 73.00 -9.73
C ALA A 53 -21.36 74.21 -9.86
N ALA A 54 -20.44 74.19 -10.85
CA ALA A 54 -19.53 75.29 -11.14
C ALA A 54 -20.26 76.56 -11.57
N GLY A 55 -21.22 76.43 -12.48
CA GLY A 55 -22.07 77.54 -12.92
C GLY A 55 -22.90 78.12 -11.77
N ALA A 56 -23.40 77.27 -10.87
CA ALA A 56 -24.17 77.71 -9.71
C ALA A 56 -23.31 78.49 -8.71
N ILE A 57 -22.14 77.95 -8.35
CA ILE A 57 -21.23 78.59 -7.40
C ILE A 57 -20.68 79.91 -7.96
N ALA A 58 -20.31 79.97 -9.24
CA ALA A 58 -19.84 81.21 -9.86
C ALA A 58 -20.87 82.34 -9.76
N ARG A 59 -22.15 82.01 -9.99
CA ARG A 59 -23.26 82.96 -9.89
C ARG A 59 -23.65 83.31 -8.45
N GLU A 60 -23.50 82.37 -7.51
CA GLU A 60 -23.60 82.67 -6.07
C GLU A 60 -22.57 83.73 -5.67
N LYS A 61 -21.33 83.64 -6.17
CA LYS A 61 -20.28 84.64 -5.90
C LYS A 61 -20.54 85.98 -6.58
N ALA A 62 -21.32 86.00 -7.65
CA ALA A 62 -21.88 87.21 -8.25
C ALA A 62 -23.09 87.78 -7.50
N ARG A 63 -23.44 87.21 -6.33
CA ARG A 63 -24.59 87.59 -5.50
C ARG A 63 -25.95 87.41 -6.17
N MET A 64 -26.05 86.51 -7.14
CA MET A 64 -27.32 86.16 -7.76
C MET A 64 -28.18 85.33 -6.78
N THR A 65 -29.50 85.51 -6.86
CA THR A 65 -30.45 84.72 -6.08
C THR A 65 -30.57 83.30 -6.65
N VAL A 66 -30.96 82.34 -5.80
CA VAL A 66 -31.18 80.94 -6.22
C VAL A 66 -32.13 80.84 -7.41
N SER A 67 -33.19 81.66 -7.44
CA SER A 67 -34.18 81.70 -8.51
C SER A 67 -33.59 82.17 -9.85
N GLU A 68 -32.71 83.17 -9.82
CA GLU A 68 -32.00 83.65 -11.01
C GLU A 68 -31.02 82.60 -11.54
N ILE A 69 -30.25 81.97 -10.64
CA ILE A 69 -29.30 80.90 -10.97
C ILE A 69 -30.02 79.72 -11.63
N ALA A 70 -31.14 79.28 -11.04
CA ALA A 70 -31.95 78.18 -11.55
C ALA A 70 -32.48 78.46 -12.96
N ARG A 71 -32.94 79.69 -13.21
CA ARG A 71 -33.42 80.14 -14.51
C ARG A 71 -32.30 80.17 -15.56
N GLU A 72 -31.13 80.70 -15.20
CA GLU A 72 -30.01 80.78 -16.13
C GLU A 72 -29.40 79.42 -16.47
N LEU A 73 -29.31 78.51 -15.49
CA LEU A 73 -28.71 77.18 -15.70
C LEU A 73 -29.71 76.14 -16.20
N GLY A 74 -31.00 76.50 -16.35
CA GLY A 74 -32.04 75.57 -16.79
C GLY A 74 -32.22 74.38 -15.85
N ARG A 75 -32.18 74.63 -14.54
CA ARG A 75 -32.34 73.63 -13.47
C ARG A 75 -33.36 74.11 -12.44
N THR A 76 -33.86 73.21 -11.60
CA THR A 76 -34.80 73.59 -10.53
C THR A 76 -34.06 74.31 -9.40
N GLU A 77 -34.74 75.21 -8.68
CA GLU A 77 -34.17 75.84 -7.48
C GLU A 77 -33.69 74.81 -6.45
N GLN A 78 -34.39 73.68 -6.33
CA GLN A 78 -34.01 72.61 -5.41
C GLN A 78 -32.65 72.02 -5.79
N THR A 79 -32.42 71.74 -7.08
CA THR A 79 -31.13 71.25 -7.58
C THR A 79 -30.02 72.28 -7.32
N ILE A 80 -30.27 73.56 -7.61
CA ILE A 80 -29.30 74.63 -7.35
C ILE A 80 -28.98 74.72 -5.85
N ARG A 81 -29.98 74.70 -4.96
CA ARG A 81 -29.77 74.72 -3.50
C ARG A 81 -28.90 73.55 -3.04
N LYS A 82 -29.10 72.35 -3.57
CA LYS A 82 -28.28 71.17 -3.23
C LYS A 82 -26.81 71.38 -3.60
N HIS A 83 -26.52 71.89 -4.80
CA HIS A 83 -25.15 72.19 -5.22
C HIS A 83 -24.52 73.30 -4.39
N LEU A 84 -25.25 74.42 -4.19
CA LEU A 84 -24.75 75.55 -3.42
C LEU A 84 -24.46 75.15 -1.97
N LYS A 85 -25.34 74.39 -1.31
CA LYS A 85 -25.10 73.92 0.06
C LYS A 85 -24.03 72.83 0.18
N GLY A 86 -23.56 72.26 -0.93
CA GLY A 86 -22.64 71.11 -0.92
C GLY A 86 -23.31 69.78 -0.53
N GLU A 87 -24.64 69.70 -0.61
CA GLU A 87 -25.41 68.47 -0.35
C GLU A 87 -25.26 67.44 -1.49
N SER A 88 -24.90 67.90 -2.70
CA SER A 88 -24.51 67.02 -3.80
C SER A 88 -22.99 66.85 -3.86
N LYS A 89 -22.53 65.67 -4.28
CA LYS A 89 -21.09 65.39 -4.37
C LYS A 89 -20.37 66.35 -5.33
N ALA A 90 -20.99 66.69 -6.45
CA ALA A 90 -20.47 67.69 -7.38
C ALA A 90 -20.41 69.10 -6.75
N GLY A 91 -21.42 69.49 -5.98
CA GLY A 91 -21.42 70.77 -5.24
C GLY A 91 -20.31 70.83 -4.21
N GLN A 92 -20.09 69.74 -3.47
CA GLN A 92 -19.00 69.63 -2.51
C GLN A 92 -17.62 69.80 -3.18
N LEU A 93 -17.37 69.02 -4.24
CA LEU A 93 -16.08 69.02 -4.95
C LEU A 93 -15.75 70.41 -5.53
N VAL A 94 -16.71 71.06 -6.16
CA VAL A 94 -16.48 72.39 -6.76
C VAL A 94 -16.32 73.48 -5.69
N ARG A 95 -17.03 73.39 -4.57
CA ARG A 95 -16.88 74.32 -3.45
C ARG A 95 -15.49 74.20 -2.80
N GLU A 96 -15.02 72.97 -2.59
CA GLU A 96 -13.65 72.72 -2.14
C GLU A 96 -12.62 73.29 -3.13
N THR A 97 -12.82 73.08 -4.45
CA THR A 97 -11.97 73.67 -5.49
C THR A 97 -11.95 75.20 -5.43
N TYR A 98 -13.10 75.85 -5.22
CA TYR A 98 -13.18 77.30 -5.03
C TYR A 98 -12.34 77.78 -3.85
N GLU A 99 -12.43 77.09 -2.69
CA GLU A 99 -11.64 77.46 -1.51
C GLU A 99 -10.14 77.25 -1.72
N LEU A 100 -9.73 76.18 -2.43
CA LEU A 100 -8.33 75.96 -2.81
C LEU A 100 -7.79 77.07 -3.70
N ILE A 101 -8.58 77.49 -4.69
CA ILE A 101 -8.22 78.59 -5.60
C ILE A 101 -8.10 79.90 -4.82
N LYS A 102 -9.05 80.18 -3.93
CA LYS A 102 -9.03 81.37 -3.06
C LYS A 102 -7.80 81.41 -2.15
N GLN A 103 -7.28 80.25 -1.76
CA GLN A 103 -6.04 80.12 -0.97
C GLN A 103 -4.75 80.22 -1.82
N GLY A 104 -4.85 80.45 -3.13
CA GLY A 104 -3.69 80.51 -4.04
C GLY A 104 -3.09 79.14 -4.39
N LYS A 105 -3.78 78.04 -4.06
CA LYS A 105 -3.28 76.66 -4.27
C LYS A 105 -3.62 76.08 -5.64
N LEU A 106 -4.07 76.91 -6.59
CA LEU A 106 -4.35 76.43 -7.96
C LEU A 106 -3.08 75.87 -8.65
N ASN A 107 -1.90 76.36 -8.28
CA ASN A 107 -0.62 75.86 -8.81
C ASN A 107 -0.38 74.36 -8.53
N GLU A 108 -0.96 73.79 -7.47
CA GLU A 108 -0.86 72.36 -7.16
C GLU A 108 -1.69 71.51 -8.16
N LEU A 109 -2.84 72.04 -8.61
CA LEU A 109 -3.67 71.42 -9.64
C LEU A 109 -3.04 71.56 -11.03
N ILE A 110 -2.44 72.71 -11.34
CA ILE A 110 -1.70 72.92 -12.60
C ILE A 110 -0.50 71.97 -12.69
N LYS A 111 0.23 71.75 -11.59
CA LYS A 111 1.29 70.73 -11.52
C LYS A 111 0.76 69.32 -11.81
N THR A 112 -0.45 69.00 -11.37
CA THR A 112 -1.08 67.70 -11.63
C THR A 112 -1.36 67.53 -13.13
N ILE A 113 -1.80 68.58 -13.81
CA ILE A 113 -2.00 68.62 -15.26
C ILE A 113 -0.65 68.50 -16.00
N GLU A 114 0.37 69.26 -15.59
CA GLU A 114 1.71 69.17 -16.17
C GLU A 114 2.33 67.77 -15.97
N MET A 115 2.07 67.11 -14.84
CA MET A 115 2.52 65.74 -14.57
C MET A 115 1.81 64.70 -15.44
N ILE A 116 0.52 64.90 -15.75
CA ILE A 116 -0.25 64.06 -16.67
C ILE A 116 0.21 64.27 -18.13
N GLU A 117 0.43 65.52 -18.53
CA GLU A 117 0.80 65.90 -19.90
C GLU A 117 2.27 65.55 -20.22
N LYS A 118 3.17 65.54 -19.23
CA LYS A 118 4.60 65.22 -19.41
C LYS A 118 5.01 63.79 -19.07
N GLY A 119 4.09 62.86 -18.79
CA GLY A 119 4.38 61.41 -18.65
C GLY A 119 5.40 61.00 -17.56
N GLY A 120 5.88 61.92 -16.72
CA GLY A 120 7.21 61.81 -16.10
C GLY A 120 7.36 60.99 -14.81
N LEU A 121 6.28 60.49 -14.18
CA LEU A 121 6.40 59.63 -13.00
C LEU A 121 6.15 58.14 -13.25
N LYS A 122 5.41 57.78 -14.31
CA LYS A 122 5.17 56.37 -14.64
C LYS A 122 6.35 55.71 -15.33
N GLU A 123 7.17 56.46 -16.07
CA GLU A 123 8.17 55.88 -16.97
C GLU A 123 9.51 55.56 -16.29
N VAL A 124 9.91 56.33 -15.27
CA VAL A 124 11.19 56.12 -14.57
C VAL A 124 11.08 55.06 -13.47
N VAL A 125 10.03 55.13 -12.65
CA VAL A 125 9.77 54.12 -11.59
C VAL A 125 9.43 52.76 -12.20
N ALA A 126 8.66 52.72 -13.30
CA ALA A 126 8.38 51.46 -13.98
C ALA A 126 9.61 50.84 -14.64
N LYS A 127 10.60 51.64 -15.09
CA LYS A 127 11.79 51.09 -15.75
C LYS A 127 12.77 50.47 -14.75
N GLU A 128 13.02 51.13 -13.63
CA GLU A 128 13.90 50.60 -12.57
C GLU A 128 13.30 49.35 -11.91
N GLU A 129 11.99 49.35 -11.62
CA GLU A 129 11.30 48.17 -11.10
C GLU A 129 11.26 47.04 -12.13
N TYR A 130 11.06 47.35 -13.42
CA TYR A 130 11.09 46.36 -14.49
C TYR A 130 12.47 45.72 -14.65
N GLU A 131 13.55 46.50 -14.63
CA GLU A 131 14.92 45.98 -14.70
C GLU A 131 15.25 45.09 -13.50
N ARG A 132 14.80 45.46 -12.29
CA ARG A 132 14.94 44.63 -11.07
C ARG A 132 14.18 43.32 -11.20
N LEU A 133 12.93 43.39 -11.65
CA LEU A 133 12.07 42.22 -11.83
C LEU A 133 12.63 41.29 -12.92
N LEU A 134 13.26 41.85 -13.97
CA LEU A 134 13.93 41.07 -15.00
C LEU A 134 15.13 40.30 -14.44
N GLN A 135 15.95 40.94 -13.60
CA GLN A 135 17.08 40.29 -12.92
C GLN A 135 16.62 39.20 -11.95
N GLU A 136 15.56 39.45 -11.18
CA GLU A 136 14.97 38.44 -10.29
C GLU A 136 14.38 37.28 -11.09
N TYR A 137 13.71 37.55 -12.21
CA TYR A 137 13.20 36.53 -13.11
C TYR A 137 14.32 35.67 -13.70
N GLU A 138 15.43 36.27 -14.14
CA GLU A 138 16.59 35.53 -14.65
C GLU A 138 17.25 34.65 -13.59
N LYS A 139 17.41 35.16 -12.36
CA LYS A 139 17.93 34.37 -11.23
C LYS A 139 16.99 33.22 -10.89
N LEU A 140 15.69 33.49 -10.76
CA LEU A 140 14.71 32.46 -10.44
C LEU A 140 14.62 31.40 -11.54
N LYS A 141 14.77 31.81 -12.81
CA LYS A 141 14.85 30.90 -13.94
C LYS A 141 16.09 30.00 -13.87
N GLN A 142 17.25 30.54 -13.50
CA GLN A 142 18.47 29.74 -13.30
C GLN A 142 18.31 28.75 -12.14
N GLU A 143 17.79 29.20 -10.99
CA GLU A 143 17.52 28.35 -9.84
C GLU A 143 16.52 27.24 -10.18
N TYR A 144 15.47 27.55 -10.95
CA TYR A 144 14.50 26.58 -11.42
C TYR A 144 15.14 25.50 -12.30
N GLU A 145 15.96 25.88 -13.28
CA GLU A 145 16.66 24.91 -14.13
C GLU A 145 17.66 24.06 -13.32
N GLU A 146 18.36 24.64 -12.35
CA GLU A 146 19.29 23.89 -11.49
C GLU A 146 18.56 22.88 -10.60
N VAL A 147 17.46 23.30 -9.97
CA VAL A 147 16.63 22.40 -9.15
C VAL A 147 16.01 21.31 -10.00
N LYS A 148 15.49 21.65 -11.18
CA LYS A 148 14.92 20.69 -12.12
C LYS A 148 15.95 19.64 -12.54
N ALA A 149 17.17 20.06 -12.89
CA ALA A 149 18.25 19.14 -13.24
C ALA A 149 18.65 18.23 -12.07
N LYS A 150 18.70 18.75 -10.83
CA LYS A 150 18.98 17.96 -9.62
C LYS A 150 17.89 16.92 -9.36
N VAL A 151 16.61 17.29 -9.53
CA VAL A 151 15.48 16.38 -9.36
C VAL A 151 15.55 15.27 -10.40
N GLU A 152 15.73 15.61 -11.69
CA GLU A 152 15.84 14.63 -12.77
C GLU A 152 17.03 13.67 -12.55
N ALA A 153 18.19 14.17 -12.10
CA ALA A 153 19.35 13.35 -11.80
C ALA A 153 19.12 12.40 -10.61
N ALA A 154 18.49 12.89 -9.53
CA ALA A 154 18.18 12.08 -8.35
C ALA A 154 17.15 10.98 -8.68
N GLU A 155 16.13 11.31 -9.49
CA GLU A 155 15.14 10.33 -9.96
C GLU A 155 15.81 9.24 -10.81
N LEU A 156 16.67 9.61 -11.75
CA LEU A 156 17.44 8.67 -12.58
C LEU A 156 18.33 7.75 -11.73
N GLU A 157 19.07 8.30 -10.76
CA GLU A 157 19.94 7.51 -9.88
C GLU A 157 19.13 6.54 -9.02
N SER A 158 18.00 6.99 -8.46
CA SER A 158 17.11 6.14 -7.65
C SER A 158 16.50 5.00 -8.48
N LEU A 159 16.10 5.29 -9.72
CA LEU A 159 15.55 4.31 -10.66
C LEU A 159 16.60 3.27 -11.04
N GLU A 160 17.85 3.69 -11.26
CA GLU A 160 18.93 2.77 -11.60
C GLU A 160 19.30 1.84 -10.43
N LYS A 161 19.33 2.36 -9.19
CA LYS A 161 19.51 1.55 -7.99
C LYS A 161 18.38 0.52 -7.83
N ALA A 162 17.13 0.97 -7.94
CA ALA A 162 15.97 0.08 -7.86
C ALA A 162 16.00 -1.01 -8.95
N LYS A 163 16.43 -0.68 -10.19
CA LYS A 163 16.60 -1.68 -11.26
C LYS A 163 17.66 -2.71 -10.93
N LYS A 164 18.80 -2.31 -10.37
CA LYS A 164 19.87 -3.24 -9.95
C LYS A 164 19.39 -4.19 -8.85
N GLU A 165 18.70 -3.66 -7.84
CA GLU A 165 18.12 -4.48 -6.76
C GLU A 165 17.08 -5.47 -7.29
N ILE A 166 16.21 -5.05 -8.21
CA ILE A 166 15.23 -5.94 -8.85
C ILE A 166 15.94 -7.07 -9.60
N GLU A 167 17.01 -6.79 -10.32
CA GLU A 167 17.75 -7.80 -11.06
C GLU A 167 18.47 -8.80 -10.14
N GLU A 168 19.07 -8.31 -9.05
CA GLU A 168 19.64 -9.18 -8.02
C GLU A 168 18.59 -10.07 -7.37
N LEU A 169 17.43 -9.52 -7.02
CA LEU A 169 16.33 -10.29 -6.44
C LEU A 169 15.78 -11.35 -7.40
N LYS A 170 15.65 -11.04 -8.70
CA LYS A 170 15.28 -12.03 -9.72
C LYS A 170 16.27 -13.19 -9.78
N SER A 171 17.56 -12.90 -9.79
CA SER A 171 18.59 -13.95 -9.80
C SER A 171 18.53 -14.86 -8.56
N LYS A 172 18.19 -14.29 -7.39
CA LYS A 172 18.00 -15.07 -6.16
C LYS A 172 16.75 -15.93 -6.22
N ILE A 173 15.65 -15.41 -6.77
CA ILE A 173 14.40 -16.16 -6.94
C ILE A 173 14.64 -17.36 -7.87
N GLU A 174 15.32 -17.15 -9.00
CA GLU A 174 15.63 -18.23 -9.95
C GLU A 174 16.43 -19.36 -9.29
N LYS A 175 17.48 -19.03 -8.53
CA LYS A 175 18.26 -20.02 -7.77
C LYS A 175 17.42 -20.78 -6.73
N LEU A 176 16.58 -20.07 -5.98
CA LEU A 176 15.71 -20.70 -4.99
C LEU A 176 14.66 -21.61 -5.63
N GLU A 177 14.18 -21.28 -6.83
CA GLU A 177 13.28 -22.14 -7.59
C GLU A 177 13.95 -23.42 -8.08
N GLU A 178 15.21 -23.34 -8.49
CA GLU A 178 16.03 -24.51 -8.85
C GLU A 178 16.28 -25.41 -7.64
N GLU A 179 16.74 -24.84 -6.52
CA GLU A 179 16.97 -25.57 -5.26
C GLU A 179 15.67 -26.25 -4.77
N LYS A 180 14.53 -25.55 -4.86
CA LYS A 180 13.23 -26.13 -4.49
C LYS A 180 12.88 -27.33 -5.36
N LYS A 181 13.11 -27.27 -6.68
CA LYS A 181 12.84 -28.40 -7.59
C LYS A 181 13.72 -29.60 -7.27
N GLU A 182 14.98 -29.37 -6.94
CA GLU A 182 15.92 -30.43 -6.56
C GLU A 182 15.49 -31.10 -5.25
N LEU A 183 15.18 -30.32 -4.21
CA LEU A 183 14.67 -30.83 -2.94
C LEU A 183 13.35 -31.59 -3.10
N GLU A 184 12.44 -31.13 -3.96
CA GLU A 184 11.20 -31.85 -4.26
C GLU A 184 11.45 -33.21 -4.92
N LYS A 185 12.49 -33.32 -5.76
CA LYS A 185 12.90 -34.58 -6.39
C LYS A 185 13.48 -35.53 -5.34
N GLU A 186 14.42 -35.06 -4.52
CA GLU A 186 15.02 -35.85 -3.44
C GLU A 186 13.97 -36.34 -2.43
N LEU A 187 12.97 -35.51 -2.12
CA LEU A 187 11.86 -35.88 -1.24
C LEU A 187 11.02 -37.01 -1.85
N LYS A 188 10.75 -36.97 -3.15
CA LYS A 188 10.03 -38.05 -3.85
C LYS A 188 10.82 -39.35 -3.81
N GLU A 189 12.12 -39.30 -4.11
CA GLU A 189 12.99 -40.48 -4.07
C GLU A 189 13.08 -41.07 -2.66
N SER A 190 13.20 -40.22 -1.63
CA SER A 190 13.23 -40.65 -0.23
C SER A 190 11.91 -41.29 0.21
N LYS A 191 10.76 -40.78 -0.26
CA LYS A 191 9.45 -41.40 0.01
C LYS A 191 9.33 -42.79 -0.62
N VAL A 192 9.84 -42.99 -1.83
CA VAL A 192 9.85 -44.32 -2.47
C VAL A 192 10.70 -45.29 -1.66
N LYS A 193 11.91 -44.89 -1.26
CA LYS A 193 12.78 -45.71 -0.40
C LYS A 193 12.11 -46.06 0.93
N LEU A 194 11.42 -45.12 1.55
CA LEU A 194 10.66 -45.37 2.79
C LEU A 194 9.62 -46.49 2.58
N MET A 195 8.81 -46.40 1.51
CA MET A 195 7.82 -47.43 1.18
C MET A 195 8.46 -48.80 0.95
N GLU A 196 9.62 -48.85 0.30
CA GLU A 196 10.36 -50.10 0.12
C GLU A 196 10.85 -50.68 1.45
N TYR A 197 11.35 -49.85 2.36
CA TYR A 197 11.79 -50.30 3.69
C TYR A 197 10.62 -50.76 4.55
N GLU A 198 9.47 -50.08 4.49
CA GLU A 198 8.25 -50.51 5.18
C GLU A 198 7.76 -51.87 4.66
N ALA A 199 7.80 -52.10 3.35
CA ALA A 199 7.46 -53.39 2.76
C ALA A 199 8.44 -54.50 3.18
N LYS A 200 9.74 -54.19 3.26
CA LYS A 200 10.76 -55.13 3.76
C LYS A 200 10.53 -55.45 5.24
N ALA A 201 10.20 -54.47 6.07
CA ALA A 201 9.91 -54.68 7.49
C ALA A 201 8.74 -55.65 7.69
N LYS A 202 7.62 -55.46 6.96
CA LYS A 202 6.48 -56.40 7.01
C LYS A 202 6.88 -57.82 6.64
N ARG A 203 7.76 -57.97 5.65
CA ARG A 203 8.25 -59.30 5.24
C ARG A 203 9.15 -59.95 6.29
N VAL A 204 9.89 -59.15 7.07
CA VAL A 204 10.64 -59.65 8.23
C VAL A 204 9.67 -60.20 9.28
N ASP A 205 8.61 -59.47 9.62
CA ASP A 205 7.59 -59.93 10.58
C ASP A 205 6.95 -61.27 10.17
N GLU A 206 6.66 -61.45 8.87
CA GLU A 206 6.14 -62.70 8.32
C GLU A 206 7.15 -63.86 8.46
N VAL A 207 8.43 -63.59 8.19
CA VAL A 207 9.50 -64.59 8.32
C VAL A 207 9.71 -64.95 9.79
N GLU A 208 9.71 -63.98 10.70
CA GLU A 208 9.81 -64.23 12.14
C GLU A 208 8.66 -65.08 12.66
N SER A 209 7.44 -64.84 12.17
CA SER A 209 6.26 -65.65 12.54
C SER A 209 6.41 -67.11 12.07
N LYS A 210 6.89 -67.32 10.84
CA LYS A 210 7.19 -68.66 10.32
C LYS A 210 8.32 -69.33 11.08
N LEU A 211 9.33 -68.57 11.48
CA LEU A 211 10.48 -69.09 12.22
C LEU A 211 10.03 -69.62 13.59
N LYS A 212 9.16 -68.90 14.31
CA LYS A 212 8.54 -69.39 15.55
C LYS A 212 7.74 -70.68 15.34
N GLU A 213 6.96 -70.77 14.26
CA GLU A 213 6.21 -71.99 13.93
C GLU A 213 7.16 -73.19 13.68
N TYR A 214 8.27 -72.97 12.97
CA TYR A 214 9.26 -74.02 12.76
C TYR A 214 10.00 -74.41 14.05
N GLU A 215 10.30 -73.46 14.94
CA GLU A 215 10.89 -73.75 16.26
C GLU A 215 9.97 -74.64 17.11
N GLU A 216 8.66 -74.39 17.11
CA GLU A 216 7.70 -75.27 17.79
C GLU A 216 7.64 -76.67 17.17
N LYS A 217 7.67 -76.76 15.84
CA LYS A 217 7.73 -78.06 15.14
C LYS A 217 8.99 -78.83 15.51
N ILE A 218 10.15 -78.17 15.61
CA ILE A 218 11.41 -78.79 16.03
C ILE A 218 11.28 -79.37 17.45
N LYS A 219 10.74 -78.60 18.41
CA LYS A 219 10.51 -79.10 19.78
C LYS A 219 9.62 -80.35 19.81
N ASN A 220 8.58 -80.38 18.98
CA ASN A 220 7.70 -81.55 18.88
C ASN A 220 8.44 -82.76 18.31
N VAL A 221 9.31 -82.56 17.31
CA VAL A 221 10.16 -83.62 16.75
C VAL A 221 11.12 -84.16 17.81
N GLU A 222 11.79 -83.29 18.57
CA GLU A 222 12.67 -83.70 19.68
C GLU A 222 11.92 -84.53 20.74
N GLU A 223 10.67 -84.18 21.07
CA GLU A 223 9.85 -84.97 22.00
C GLU A 223 9.49 -86.35 21.42
N LEU A 224 9.15 -86.41 20.13
CA LEU A 224 8.89 -87.67 19.43
C LEU A 224 10.13 -88.55 19.38
N GLU A 225 11.31 -87.99 19.10
CA GLU A 225 12.59 -88.72 19.11
C GLU A 225 12.90 -89.34 20.48
N ARG A 226 12.62 -88.61 21.57
CA ARG A 226 12.75 -89.17 22.94
C ARG A 226 11.80 -90.33 23.17
N LYS A 227 10.55 -90.24 22.72
CA LYS A 227 9.56 -91.33 22.82
C LYS A 227 9.98 -92.54 22.00
N VAL A 228 10.50 -92.35 20.80
CA VAL A 228 11.05 -93.44 19.96
C VAL A 228 12.19 -94.13 20.70
N THR A 229 13.14 -93.37 21.24
CA THR A 229 14.27 -93.92 22.01
C THR A 229 13.81 -94.74 23.23
N GLU A 230 12.79 -94.26 23.95
CA GLU A 230 12.20 -94.99 25.08
C GLU A 230 11.53 -96.30 24.64
N LEU A 231 10.75 -96.25 23.56
CA LEU A 231 10.09 -97.43 23.00
C LEU A 231 11.11 -98.45 22.48
N GLU A 232 12.18 -98.01 21.82
CA GLU A 232 13.28 -98.89 21.41
C GLU A 232 13.95 -99.58 22.60
N GLY A 233 14.12 -98.87 23.72
CA GLY A 233 14.60 -99.45 24.98
C GLY A 233 13.67 -100.56 25.49
N LYS A 234 12.37 -100.28 25.54
CA LYS A 234 11.33 -101.26 25.95
C LYS A 234 11.28 -102.47 25.02
N VAL A 235 11.42 -102.27 23.71
CA VAL A 235 11.47 -103.37 22.73
C VAL A 235 12.65 -104.28 23.05
N LYS A 236 13.86 -103.73 23.25
CA LYS A 236 15.04 -104.53 23.62
C LYS A 236 14.87 -105.32 24.92
N GLU A 237 14.23 -104.74 25.93
CA GLU A 237 13.92 -105.46 27.17
C GLU A 237 12.96 -106.63 26.93
N LYS A 238 11.91 -106.41 26.13
CA LYS A 238 10.96 -107.46 25.76
C LYS A 238 11.60 -108.55 24.91
N GLU A 239 12.48 -108.20 23.97
CA GLU A 239 13.24 -109.17 23.18
C GLU A 239 14.10 -110.08 24.08
N LYS A 240 14.82 -109.51 25.06
CA LYS A 240 15.58 -110.30 26.04
C LYS A 240 14.69 -111.23 26.87
N ALA A 241 13.54 -110.74 27.33
CA ALA A 241 12.60 -111.55 28.09
C ALA A 241 12.04 -112.71 27.25
N VAL A 242 11.79 -112.49 25.96
CA VAL A 242 11.39 -113.56 25.03
C VAL A 242 12.51 -114.59 24.88
N GLU A 243 13.77 -114.16 24.71
CA GLU A 243 14.92 -115.07 24.62
C GLU A 243 15.10 -115.94 25.88
N GLU A 244 14.87 -115.37 27.07
CA GLU A 244 14.91 -116.11 28.34
C GLU A 244 13.77 -117.14 28.43
N LEU A 245 12.55 -116.74 28.08
CA LEU A 245 11.39 -117.64 28.05
C LEU A 245 11.55 -118.76 27.01
N GLU A 246 12.19 -118.49 25.87
CA GLU A 246 12.51 -119.51 24.87
C GLU A 246 13.51 -120.54 25.41
N LYS A 247 14.56 -120.10 26.11
CA LYS A 247 15.52 -121.02 26.78
C LYS A 247 14.84 -121.86 27.87
N GLU A 248 13.96 -121.25 28.66
CA GLU A 248 13.18 -121.97 29.68
C GLU A 248 12.25 -123.01 29.05
N LYS A 249 11.57 -122.63 27.96
CA LYS A 249 10.72 -123.54 27.18
C LYS A 249 11.53 -124.73 26.65
N GLU A 250 12.70 -124.50 26.06
CA GLU A 250 13.58 -125.56 25.57
C GLU A 250 14.05 -126.50 26.70
N ALA A 251 14.38 -125.94 27.88
CA ALA A 251 14.74 -126.74 29.05
C ALA A 251 13.57 -127.61 29.54
N LEU A 252 12.34 -127.06 29.57
CA LEU A 252 11.14 -127.81 29.93
C LEU A 252 10.80 -128.89 28.90
N GLU A 253 10.91 -128.60 27.60
CA GLU A 253 10.72 -129.58 26.53
C GLU A 253 11.70 -130.76 26.67
N ASN A 254 12.98 -130.48 26.95
CA ASN A 254 13.98 -131.51 27.25
C ASN A 254 13.63 -132.33 28.50
N LYS A 255 13.10 -131.68 29.55
CA LYS A 255 12.65 -132.37 30.77
C LYS A 255 11.45 -133.27 30.53
N ILE A 256 10.47 -132.80 29.75
CA ILE A 256 9.31 -133.60 29.32
C ILE A 256 9.80 -134.84 28.59
N LYS A 257 10.71 -134.70 27.63
CA LYS A 257 11.28 -135.82 26.88
C LYS A 257 11.98 -136.84 27.80
N GLU A 258 12.76 -136.37 28.79
CA GLU A 258 13.40 -137.24 29.79
C GLU A 258 12.37 -138.00 30.64
N LEU A 259 11.30 -137.32 31.09
CA LEU A 259 10.21 -137.94 31.83
C LEU A 259 9.41 -138.94 30.97
N GLU A 260 9.17 -138.63 29.70
CA GLU A 260 8.54 -139.54 28.73
C GLU A 260 9.38 -140.81 28.54
N ASP A 261 10.71 -140.68 28.39
CA ASP A 261 11.64 -141.80 28.32
C ASP A 261 11.61 -142.65 29.60
N GLN A 262 11.58 -142.02 30.79
CA GLN A 262 11.45 -142.71 32.06
C GLN A 262 10.13 -143.47 32.18
N ILE A 263 9.00 -142.85 31.79
CA ILE A 263 7.69 -143.50 31.74
C ILE A 263 7.72 -144.68 30.78
N GLY A 264 8.37 -144.55 29.62
CA GLY A 264 8.59 -145.65 28.68
C GLY A 264 9.31 -146.83 29.32
N ARG A 265 10.44 -146.58 29.98
CA ARG A 265 11.20 -147.62 30.71
C ARG A 265 10.39 -148.27 31.83
N LEU A 266 9.62 -147.48 32.59
CA LEU A 266 8.74 -147.98 33.64
C LEU A 266 7.61 -148.84 33.06
N LYS A 267 6.99 -148.43 31.95
CA LYS A 267 5.98 -149.24 31.26
C LYS A 267 6.56 -150.56 30.77
N ASP A 268 7.76 -150.55 30.18
CA ASP A 268 8.46 -151.76 29.75
C ASP A 268 8.79 -152.66 30.95
N GLY A 269 9.23 -152.07 32.06
CA GLY A 269 9.49 -152.77 33.32
C GLY A 269 8.22 -153.42 33.88
N ILE A 270 7.10 -152.68 33.93
CA ILE A 270 5.79 -153.19 34.35
C ILE A 270 5.33 -154.32 33.42
N ARG A 271 5.54 -154.19 32.10
CA ARG A 271 5.20 -155.23 31.12
C ARG A 271 5.98 -156.51 31.40
N LYS A 272 7.30 -156.43 31.58
CA LYS A 272 8.13 -157.59 31.95
C LYS A 272 7.72 -158.20 33.28
N ALA A 273 7.43 -157.37 34.28
CA ALA A 273 6.94 -157.84 35.58
C ALA A 273 5.59 -158.57 35.46
N LYS A 274 4.68 -158.08 34.60
CA LYS A 274 3.42 -158.77 34.27
C LYS A 274 3.67 -160.11 33.57
N GLU A 275 4.54 -160.15 32.55
CA GLU A 275 4.92 -161.39 31.85
C GLU A 275 5.48 -162.44 32.84
N ILE A 276 6.36 -162.03 33.76
CA ILE A 276 6.89 -162.91 34.81
C ILE A 276 5.78 -163.37 35.78
N LEU A 277 4.82 -162.50 36.11
CA LEU A 277 3.70 -162.85 36.99
C LEU A 277 2.76 -163.87 36.32
N GLU A 278 2.58 -163.78 35.00
CA GLU A 278 1.80 -164.74 34.19
C GLU A 278 2.51 -166.10 34.07
N GLU A 279 3.85 -166.15 34.09
CA GLU A 279 4.63 -167.41 34.11
C GLU A 279 4.62 -168.11 35.48
N LEU A 280 4.25 -167.41 36.56
CA LEU A 280 4.22 -167.92 37.94
C LEU A 280 2.83 -168.39 38.42
N LEU A 281 1.80 -168.28 37.56
CA LEU A 281 0.40 -168.68 37.79
C LEU A 281 0.02 -169.88 36.93
#